data_AF-A0A963PDA5-F1
#
_entry.id   AF-A0A963PDA5-F1
#
_cell.length_a   1.000
_cell.length_b   1.000
_cell.length_c   1.000
_cell.angle_alpha   90.00
_cell.angle_beta   90.00
_cell.angle_gamma   90.00
#
_symmetry.space_group_name_H-M   'P 1'
#
loop_
_entity.id
_entity.type
_entity.pdbx_description
1 polymer ?
#
loop_
_entity_poly.entity_id
_entity_poly.type
_entity_poly.pdbx_seq_one_letter_code
_entity_poly.pdbx_strand_id
1 'polypeptide(L)' 'PREYRLGLYQQGCWREILNTDADLYGGSGVGNFGAVHTEEIASHGRPYSALLSLPPLATLWFVLDGS' A
#
# COMPACT_ATOMS: atom_id res chain seq x y z
N PRO A 1 3.68 -5.60 -11.95
CA PRO A 1 3.08 -5.38 -10.61
C PRO A 1 2.29 -6.61 -10.15
N ARG A 2 2.50 -7.07 -8.91
CA ARG A 2 1.68 -8.12 -8.33
C ARG A 2 0.63 -7.48 -7.43
N GLU A 3 -0.63 -7.86 -7.62
CA GLU A 3 -1.68 -7.50 -6.68
C GLU A 3 -1.50 -8.29 -5.38
N TYR A 4 -1.50 -7.58 -4.25
CA TYR A 4 -1.28 -8.18 -2.94
C TYR A 4 -2.22 -7.55 -1.92
N ARG A 5 -2.98 -8.39 -1.21
CA ARG A 5 -3.91 -7.93 -0.17
C ARG A 5 -3.21 -7.86 1.18
N LEU A 6 -3.22 -6.69 1.80
CA LEU A 6 -2.64 -6.45 3.11
C LEU A 6 -3.73 -6.18 4.14
N GLY A 7 -3.84 -7.04 5.17
CA GLY A 7 -4.72 -6.80 6.31
C GLY A 7 -4.28 -5.62 7.18
N LEU A 8 -5.22 -4.79 7.62
CA LEU A 8 -5.03 -3.54 8.38
C LEU A 8 -6.06 -3.43 9.52
N TYR A 9 -5.66 -2.84 10.65
CA TYR A 9 -6.55 -2.67 11.81
C TYR A 9 -7.48 -1.46 11.69
N GLN A 10 -7.07 -0.43 10.96
CA GLN A 10 -7.82 0.81 10.82
C GLN A 10 -8.28 0.96 9.38
N GLN A 11 -9.56 1.29 9.22
CA GLN A 11 -10.16 1.69 7.95
C GLN A 11 -9.71 3.11 7.59
N GLY A 12 -9.55 3.39 6.30
CA GLY A 12 -9.33 4.73 5.78
C GLY A 12 -8.46 4.76 4.53
N CYS A 13 -7.98 5.96 4.23
CA CYS A 13 -6.99 6.22 3.18
C CYS A 13 -5.60 6.09 3.77
N TRP A 14 -4.79 5.17 3.24
CA TRP A 14 -3.40 4.98 3.62
C TRP A 14 -2.52 5.59 2.54
N ARG A 15 -1.92 6.74 2.82
CA ARG A 15 -1.04 7.46 1.90
C ARG A 15 0.32 6.80 1.84
N GLU A 16 0.80 6.56 0.62
CA GLU A 16 2.15 6.04 0.34
C GLU A 16 3.16 7.16 0.62
N ILE A 17 4.00 6.97 1.65
CA ILE A 17 5.01 7.96 2.07
C ILE A 17 6.42 7.60 1.58
N LEU A 18 6.64 6.33 1.23
CA LEU A 18 7.87 5.86 0.61
C LEU A 18 7.54 4.74 -0.37
N ASN A 19 8.14 4.82 -1.55
CA ASN A 19 8.21 3.74 -2.50
C ASN A 19 9.63 3.69 -3.06
N THR A 20 10.38 2.64 -2.72
CA THR A 20 11.78 2.50 -3.16
C THR A 20 11.90 2.18 -4.66
N ASP A 21 10.80 1.86 -5.35
CA ASP A 21 10.75 1.65 -6.80
C ASP A 21 10.31 2.91 -7.57
N ALA A 22 10.17 4.06 -6.91
CA ALA A 22 9.85 5.31 -7.61
C ALA A 22 10.97 5.70 -8.60
N ASP A 23 10.59 6.35 -9.72
CA ASP A 23 11.52 6.82 -10.76
C ASP A 23 12.64 7.71 -10.20
N LEU A 24 12.34 8.50 -9.16
CA LEU A 24 13.31 9.36 -8.48
C LEU A 24 14.49 8.57 -7.89
N TYR A 25 14.28 7.31 -7.52
CA TYR A 25 15.30 6.40 -6.99
C TYR A 25 15.88 5.48 -8.07
N GLY A 26 15.54 5.68 -9.34
CA GLY A 26 15.95 4.81 -10.46
C GLY A 26 15.18 3.49 -10.53
N GLY A 27 14.03 3.40 -9.86
CA GLY A 27 13.13 2.25 -9.95
C GLY A 27 12.25 2.29 -11.19
N SER A 28 11.28 1.38 -11.26
CA SER A 28 10.39 1.22 -12.42
C SER A 28 9.16 2.16 -12.43
N GLY A 29 8.95 2.92 -11.36
CA GLY A 29 7.83 3.85 -11.22
C GLY A 29 6.50 3.16 -10.87
N VAL A 30 6.51 1.84 -10.64
CA VAL A 30 5.32 1.09 -10.24
C VAL A 30 5.00 1.36 -8.77
N GLY A 31 3.72 1.53 -8.44
CA GLY A 31 3.29 1.82 -7.07
C GLY A 31 1.79 1.95 -6.96
N ASN A 32 1.32 2.60 -5.91
CA ASN A 32 -0.11 2.74 -5.59
C ASN A 32 -0.66 4.15 -5.91
N PHE A 33 -0.01 4.89 -6.80
CA PHE A 33 -0.42 6.23 -7.21
C PHE A 33 -0.68 7.20 -6.03
N GLY A 34 0.10 7.04 -4.95
CA GLY A 34 0.10 7.92 -3.79
C GLY A 34 -0.76 7.47 -2.60
N ALA A 35 -1.74 6.57 -2.77
CA ALA A 35 -2.52 6.07 -1.63
C ALA A 35 -3.27 4.77 -1.94
N VAL A 36 -3.68 4.05 -0.89
CA VAL A 36 -4.58 2.90 -0.97
C VAL A 36 -5.75 3.04 -0.01
N HIS A 37 -6.90 2.53 -0.43
CA HIS A 37 -8.12 2.53 0.39
C HIS A 37 -8.36 1.15 0.97
N THR A 38 -8.76 1.11 2.24
CA THR A 38 -9.19 -0.12 2.89
C THR A 38 -10.60 -0.51 2.47
N GLU A 39 -10.83 -1.81 2.38
CA GLU A 39 -12.13 -2.45 2.22
C GLU A 39 -12.47 -3.24 3.50
N GLU A 40 -13.76 -3.46 3.77
CA GLU A 40 -14.27 -4.33 4.83
C GLU A 40 -14.13 -5.82 4.47
N ILE A 41 -12.91 -6.20 4.09
CA ILE A 41 -12.55 -7.57 3.72
C ILE A 41 -11.48 -8.03 4.71
N ALA A 42 -11.81 -9.05 5.49
CA ALA A 42 -10.88 -9.60 6.47
C ALA A 42 -9.66 -10.24 5.80
N SER A 43 -8.46 -9.97 6.31
CA SER A 43 -7.21 -10.55 5.85
C SER A 43 -6.14 -10.50 6.93
N HIS A 44 -5.20 -11.45 6.93
CA HIS A 44 -4.10 -11.55 7.93
C HIS A 44 -4.57 -11.42 9.39
N GLY A 45 -5.77 -11.92 9.72
CA GLY A 45 -6.36 -11.83 11.06
C GLY A 45 -6.85 -10.42 11.47
N ARG A 46 -7.06 -9.53 10.49
CA ARG A 46 -7.49 -8.13 10.69
C ARG A 46 -8.82 -7.87 9.98
N PRO A 47 -9.65 -6.94 10.49
CA PRO A 47 -11.01 -6.72 9.97
C PRO A 47 -11.05 -6.01 8.61
N TYR A 48 -10.05 -5.17 8.32
CA TYR A 48 -9.95 -4.43 7.06
C TYR A 48 -8.75 -4.92 6.24
N SER A 49 -8.76 -4.64 4.94
CA SER A 49 -7.58 -4.84 4.10
C SER A 49 -7.53 -3.87 2.93
N ALA A 50 -6.35 -3.61 2.39
CA ALA A 50 -6.16 -2.84 1.17
C ALA A 50 -5.53 -3.73 0.09
N LEU A 51 -5.92 -3.50 -1.18
CA LEU A 51 -5.28 -4.12 -2.33
C LEU A 51 -4.13 -3.24 -2.80
N LEU A 52 -2.91 -3.79 -2.77
CA LEU A 52 -1.68 -3.10 -3.14
C LEU A 52 -1.18 -3.57 -4.50
N SER A 53 -0.65 -2.64 -5.30
CA SER A 53 0.28 -2.94 -6.37
C SER A 53 1.71 -3.01 -5.80
N LEU A 54 2.23 -4.22 -5.61
CA LEU A 54 3.61 -4.42 -5.16
C LEU A 54 4.58 -4.46 -6.35
N PRO A 55 5.57 -3.55 -6.39
CA PRO A 55 6.67 -3.64 -7.34
C PRO A 55 7.66 -4.75 -6.95
N PRO A 56 8.41 -5.30 -7.91
CA PRO A 56 9.45 -6.29 -7.62
C PRO A 56 10.58 -5.66 -6.78
N LEU A 57 11.02 -6.35 -5.73
CA LEU A 57 12.15 -5.94 -4.88
C LEU A 57 12.03 -4.53 -4.25
N ALA A 58 10.79 -4.07 -4.02
CA ALA A 58 10.54 -2.75 -3.44
C ALA A 58 10.06 -2.82 -1.98
N THR A 59 10.31 -1.75 -1.24
CA THR A 59 9.73 -1.49 0.07
C THR A 59 8.77 -0.30 -0.04
N LEU A 60 7.53 -0.50 0.42
CA LEU A 60 6.50 0.53 0.46
C LEU A 60 6.14 0.87 1.90
N TRP A 61 6.08 2.15 2.24
CA TRP A 61 5.62 2.61 3.55
C TRP A 61 4.35 3.44 3.40
N PHE A 62 3.42 3.22 4.32
CA PHE A 62 2.13 3.90 4.33
C PHE A 62 1.86 4.52 5.69
N VAL A 63 1.16 5.65 5.68
CA VAL A 63 0.59 6.29 6.87
C VAL A 63 -0.92 6.45 6.67
N LEU A 64 -1.69 6.24 7.73
CA LEU A 64 -3.11 6.53 7.70
C LEU A 64 -3.31 8.06 7.65
N ASP A 65 -4.05 8.57 6.67
CA ASP A 65 -4.38 10.00 6.63
C ASP A 65 -5.37 10.34 7.75
N GLY A 66 -5.03 11.36 8.55
CA GLY A 66 -5.86 11.84 9.65
C GLY A 66 -5.70 11.06 10.97
N SER A 67 -4.68 10.20 11.11
CA SER A 67 -4.30 9.56 12.37
C SER A 67 -3.63 10.52 13.37
#